data_AF-A0A9P8FIR6-F1
#
_entry.id   AF-A0A9P8FIR6-F1
#
_cell.length_a   1.000
_cell.length_b   1.000
_cell.length_c   1.000
_cell.angle_alpha   90.00
_cell.angle_beta   90.00
_cell.angle_gamma   90.00
#
_symmetry.space_group_name_H-M   'P 1'
#
loop_
_entity.id
_entity.type
_entity.pdbx_description
1 polymer ?
#
loop_
_entity_poly.entity_id
_entity_poly.type
_entity_poly.pdbx_seq_one_letter_code
_entity_poly.pdbx_strand_id
1 'polypeptide(L)'
;MASLLRRLNCARQWRPSAPSRGRCHGDRLYSTADSERPFRCAVIGSGPAGFYAAYRMLQKMPNARVDMYEALPSPYGLVRFGVAPDHPEVKNCIDKFVEVASHPSFTFIGNTTIGSAPSSLPLSSIAPHYNALLFSYGASQDRKLGIAGEDLSGVVSARAFVGWYNGLPEYANLNPALDSGDEAVVIGQGNVALDVARVLLSPLDRLRHTDMTEAALETLSKSRVRRVRVV
;
A
#
# COMPACT_ATOMS: atom_id res chain seq x y z
N MET A 1 65.82 -6.09 27.17
CA MET A 1 65.08 -4.91 27.69
C MET A 1 63.76 -5.41 28.27
N ALA A 2 63.76 -5.82 29.54
CA ALA A 2 63.09 -5.11 30.65
C ALA A 2 61.58 -4.93 30.39
N SER A 3 60.75 -5.91 30.75
CA SER A 3 60.02 -6.05 32.03
C SER A 3 58.80 -5.13 32.14
N LEU A 4 57.60 -5.69 32.34
CA LEU A 4 56.86 -5.55 33.60
C LEU A 4 55.58 -6.41 33.61
N LEU A 5 55.69 -7.53 34.33
CA LEU A 5 54.60 -8.30 34.93
C LEU A 5 54.02 -7.53 36.11
N ARG A 6 52.69 -7.58 36.30
CA ARG A 6 52.09 -7.62 37.64
C ARG A 6 51.01 -8.70 37.72
N ARG A 7 51.38 -9.73 38.47
CA ARG A 7 50.53 -10.76 39.08
C ARG A 7 49.53 -10.11 40.04
N LEU A 8 48.37 -10.73 40.22
CA LEU A 8 47.74 -10.89 41.53
C LEU A 8 46.95 -12.20 41.55
N ASN A 9 47.59 -13.22 42.15
CA ASN A 9 46.92 -14.38 42.72
C ASN A 9 46.15 -13.94 43.97
N CYS A 10 44.89 -14.33 44.11
CA CYS A 10 44.32 -14.52 45.43
C CYS A 10 43.32 -15.69 45.40
N ALA A 11 43.84 -16.88 45.68
CA ALA A 11 43.05 -17.97 46.19
C ALA A 11 42.56 -17.59 47.59
N ARG A 12 41.24 -17.52 47.79
CA ARG A 12 40.62 -17.49 49.12
C ARG A 12 39.63 -18.63 49.25
N GLN A 13 39.91 -19.45 50.25
CA GLN A 13 39.19 -20.61 50.73
C GLN A 13 37.68 -20.36 50.86
N TRP A 14 36.92 -21.31 50.32
CA TRP A 14 35.48 -21.43 50.52
C TRP A 14 35.22 -22.08 51.90
N ARG A 15 34.46 -21.42 52.77
CA ARG A 15 33.84 -22.01 53.97
C ARG A 15 32.34 -21.78 53.89
N PRO A 16 31.48 -22.79 54.13
CA PRO A 16 30.04 -22.57 54.14
C PRO A 16 29.61 -22.11 55.54
N SER A 17 28.93 -20.96 55.63
CA SER A 17 28.14 -20.56 56.79
C SER A 17 26.65 -20.76 56.50
N ALA A 18 25.94 -21.35 57.47
CA ALA A 18 24.53 -21.74 57.41
C ALA A 18 23.58 -20.52 57.26
N PRO A 19 22.34 -20.70 56.74
CA PRO A 19 21.47 -19.59 56.40
C PRO A 19 20.73 -19.04 57.64
N SER A 20 20.92 -17.76 57.94
CA SER A 20 20.04 -17.01 58.84
C SER A 20 18.76 -16.63 58.10
N ARG A 21 17.60 -17.11 58.58
CA ARG A 21 16.27 -16.73 58.10
C ARG A 21 16.00 -15.24 58.39
N GLY A 22 16.40 -14.37 57.47
CA GLY A 22 15.97 -12.97 57.42
C GLY A 22 14.79 -12.84 56.46
N ARG A 23 13.68 -12.27 56.92
CA ARG A 23 12.50 -11.98 56.10
C ARG A 23 12.89 -11.02 54.97
N CYS A 24 12.82 -11.49 53.73
CA CYS A 24 12.87 -10.61 52.57
C CYS A 24 11.57 -9.81 52.51
N HIS A 25 11.59 -8.57 52.99
CA HIS A 25 10.69 -7.56 52.43
C HIS A 25 11.15 -7.34 50.99
N GLY A 26 10.39 -7.90 50.06
CA GLY A 26 10.60 -7.65 48.64
C GLY A 26 10.27 -6.20 48.35
N ASP A 27 11.29 -5.35 48.38
CA ASP A 27 11.23 -4.06 47.72
C ASP A 27 10.99 -4.33 46.24
N ARG A 28 9.71 -4.29 45.85
CA ARG A 28 9.32 -4.16 44.45
C ARG A 28 9.88 -2.82 44.00
N LEU A 29 11.01 -2.86 43.31
CA LEU A 29 11.51 -1.76 42.51
C LEU A 29 10.47 -1.51 41.41
N TYR A 30 9.46 -0.70 41.72
CA TYR A 30 8.60 -0.13 40.70
C TYR A 30 9.46 0.86 39.92
N SER A 31 9.87 0.46 38.72
CA SER A 31 10.49 1.37 37.77
C SER A 31 9.47 2.45 37.44
N THR A 32 9.75 3.69 37.84
CA THR A 32 9.04 4.90 37.42
C THR A 32 9.58 5.46 36.11
N ALA A 33 10.31 4.65 35.32
CA ALA A 33 10.61 5.03 33.96
C ALA A 33 9.28 5.08 33.21
N ASP A 34 8.80 6.30 32.97
CA ASP A 34 7.75 6.58 32.03
C ASP A 34 8.23 6.07 30.66
N SER A 35 7.96 4.79 30.40
CA SER A 35 8.31 4.18 29.14
C SER A 35 7.22 4.56 28.15
N GLU A 36 7.12 5.84 27.81
CA GLU A 36 6.33 6.26 26.65
C GLU A 36 7.10 5.84 25.38
N ARG A 37 7.21 4.52 25.17
CA ARG A 37 7.61 3.97 23.89
C ARG A 37 6.63 4.54 22.86
N PRO A 38 7.13 5.12 21.75
CA PRO A 38 6.26 5.72 20.75
C PRO A 38 5.27 4.67 20.25
N PHE A 39 4.00 5.06 20.09
CA PHE A 39 2.99 4.18 19.53
C PHE A 39 3.33 3.89 18.08
N ARG A 40 3.62 2.64 17.73
CA ARG A 40 3.97 2.24 16.35
C ARG A 40 2.78 1.60 15.67
N CYS A 41 2.39 2.15 14.53
CA CYS A 41 1.33 1.61 13.69
C CYS A 41 1.90 1.19 12.32
N ALA A 42 1.64 -0.05 11.91
CA ALA A 42 1.86 -0.47 10.54
C ALA A 42 0.56 -0.28 9.75
N VAL A 43 0.62 0.48 8.66
CA VAL A 43 -0.49 0.67 7.73
C VAL A 43 -0.23 -0.15 6.48
N ILE A 44 -1.13 -1.08 6.15
CA ILE A 44 -0.99 -2.03 5.05
C ILE A 44 -1.85 -1.56 3.87
N GLY A 45 -1.22 -0.89 2.91
CA GLY A 45 -1.84 -0.29 1.73
C GLY A 45 -1.80 1.24 1.78
N SER A 46 -1.30 1.84 0.70
CA SER A 46 -1.06 3.29 0.58
C SER A 46 -2.12 4.04 -0.23
N GLY A 47 -3.34 3.52 -0.28
CA GLY A 47 -4.50 4.23 -0.82
C GLY A 47 -4.98 5.36 0.10
N PRO A 48 -6.06 6.07 -0.28
CA PRO A 48 -6.65 7.14 0.53
C PRO A 48 -6.96 6.73 1.97
N ALA A 49 -7.49 5.52 2.17
CA ALA A 49 -7.81 5.02 3.51
C ALA A 49 -6.57 4.98 4.42
N GLY A 50 -5.43 4.51 3.90
CA GLY A 50 -4.18 4.44 4.65
C GLY A 50 -3.63 5.84 4.95
N PHE A 51 -3.59 6.73 3.96
CA PHE A 51 -3.10 8.09 4.16
C PHE A 51 -3.98 8.93 5.09
N TYR A 52 -5.31 8.85 4.98
CA TYR A 52 -6.20 9.58 5.89
C TYR A 52 -6.10 9.06 7.32
N ALA A 53 -5.94 7.76 7.52
CA ALA A 53 -5.70 7.20 8.84
C ALA A 53 -4.36 7.66 9.42
N ALA A 54 -3.28 7.59 8.63
CA ALA A 54 -1.95 8.07 9.00
C ALA A 54 -1.98 9.57 9.38
N TYR A 55 -2.64 10.40 8.56
CA TYR A 55 -2.84 11.82 8.84
C TYR A 55 -3.48 12.05 10.20
N ARG A 56 -4.60 11.36 10.48
CA ARG A 56 -5.31 11.50 11.76
C ARG A 56 -4.48 10.98 12.94
N MET A 57 -3.76 9.88 12.78
CA MET A 57 -2.87 9.34 13.81
C MET A 57 -1.78 10.33 14.17
N LEU A 58 -1.06 10.86 13.17
CA LEU A 58 0.04 11.80 13.38
C LEU A 58 -0.45 13.14 13.97
N GLN A 59 -1.66 13.58 13.64
CA GLN A 59 -2.26 14.79 14.23
C GLN A 59 -2.73 14.60 15.68
N LYS A 60 -3.27 13.44 16.02
CA LYS A 60 -3.93 13.21 17.32
C LYS A 60 -3.00 12.58 18.36
N MET A 61 -1.91 11.96 17.92
CA MET A 61 -1.00 11.21 18.78
C MET A 61 0.43 11.73 18.57
N PRO A 62 0.91 12.66 19.42
CA PRO A 62 2.23 13.28 19.25
C PRO A 62 3.40 12.28 19.20
N ASN A 63 3.28 11.15 19.92
CA ASN A 63 4.30 10.11 20.00
C ASN A 63 4.05 8.95 19.02
N ALA A 64 3.13 9.08 18.06
CA ALA A 64 2.88 8.04 17.07
C ALA A 64 3.96 8.00 15.97
N ARG A 65 4.33 6.80 15.57
CA ARG A 65 5.14 6.50 14.39
C ARG A 65 4.35 5.60 13.45
N VAL A 66 4.32 5.96 12.18
CA VAL A 66 3.54 5.26 11.16
C VAL A 66 4.47 4.74 10.07
N ASP A 67 4.49 3.42 9.90
CA ASP A 67 5.17 2.78 8.78
C ASP A 67 4.09 2.28 7.80
N MET A 68 4.12 2.77 6.57
CA MET A 68 3.13 2.44 5.54
C MET A 68 3.74 1.49 4.52
N TYR A 69 3.23 0.27 4.49
CA TYR A 69 3.60 -0.77 3.53
C TYR A 69 2.73 -0.69 2.29
N GLU A 70 3.35 -0.79 1.13
CA GLU A 70 2.68 -0.83 -0.17
C GLU A 70 3.29 -1.93 -1.04
N ALA A 71 2.42 -2.69 -1.70
CA ALA A 71 2.84 -3.77 -2.60
C ALA A 71 3.51 -3.20 -3.86
N LEU A 72 3.02 -2.08 -4.38
CA LEU A 72 3.61 -1.39 -5.53
C LEU A 72 4.79 -0.49 -5.13
N PRO A 73 5.70 -0.17 -6.07
CA PRO A 73 6.75 0.82 -5.82
C PRO A 73 6.22 2.24 -5.61
N SER A 74 5.04 2.55 -6.15
CA SER A 74 4.42 3.87 -6.11
C SER A 74 3.20 3.90 -5.18
N PRO A 75 3.01 4.99 -4.41
CA PRO A 75 1.89 5.12 -3.49
C PRO A 75 0.58 5.57 -4.17
N TYR A 76 -0.43 5.85 -3.35
CA TYR A 76 -1.72 6.51 -3.66
C TYR A 76 -2.83 5.59 -4.17
N GLY A 77 -2.52 4.33 -4.50
CA GLY A 77 -3.50 3.33 -4.89
C GLY A 77 -4.42 3.81 -6.02
N LEU A 78 -5.74 3.69 -5.84
CA LEU A 78 -6.72 4.07 -6.86
C LEU A 78 -6.76 5.57 -7.20
N VAL A 79 -6.17 6.45 -6.40
CA VAL A 79 -6.05 7.86 -6.82
C VAL A 79 -5.12 7.98 -8.02
N ARG A 80 -4.07 7.15 -8.07
CA ARG A 80 -3.17 7.05 -9.22
C ARG A 80 -3.71 6.10 -10.28
N PHE A 81 -4.16 4.91 -9.88
CA PHE A 81 -4.45 3.81 -10.80
C PHE A 81 -5.93 3.63 -11.16
N GLY A 82 -6.84 4.34 -10.49
CA GLY A 82 -8.29 4.21 -10.67
C GLY A 82 -8.95 5.46 -11.23
N VAL A 83 -8.69 6.62 -10.62
CA VAL A 83 -9.24 7.91 -11.07
C VAL A 83 -8.88 8.13 -12.53
N ALA A 84 -9.91 8.43 -13.34
CA ALA A 84 -9.73 8.63 -14.76
C ALA A 84 -8.76 9.79 -15.04
N PRO A 85 -7.95 9.70 -16.12
CA PRO A 85 -6.90 10.67 -16.39
C PRO A 85 -7.46 12.05 -16.78
N ASP A 86 -8.72 12.11 -17.21
CA ASP A 86 -9.46 13.34 -17.49
C ASP A 86 -10.16 13.95 -16.26
N HIS A 87 -9.93 13.39 -15.06
CA HIS A 87 -10.41 13.91 -13.76
C HIS A 87 -9.23 14.31 -12.85
N PRO A 88 -8.32 15.22 -13.28
CA PRO A 88 -7.15 15.59 -12.49
C PRO A 88 -7.52 16.21 -11.14
N GLU A 89 -8.66 16.89 -11.03
CA GLU A 89 -9.12 17.55 -9.81
C GLU A 89 -9.39 16.56 -8.66
N VAL A 90 -9.78 15.33 -8.97
CA VAL A 90 -9.99 14.28 -7.95
C VAL A 90 -8.64 13.79 -7.40
N LYS A 91 -7.54 13.93 -8.18
CA LYS A 91 -6.18 13.58 -7.77
C LYS A 91 -5.54 14.63 -6.84
N ASN A 92 -6.16 15.79 -6.64
CA ASN A 92 -5.65 16.86 -5.75
C ASN A 92 -5.51 16.42 -4.27
N CYS A 93 -6.17 15.34 -3.85
CA CYS A 93 -5.96 14.78 -2.51
C CYS A 93 -4.51 14.30 -2.28
N ILE A 94 -3.71 14.10 -3.34
CA ILE A 94 -2.29 13.74 -3.27
C ILE A 94 -1.49 14.81 -2.50
N ASP A 95 -1.84 16.09 -2.58
CA ASP A 95 -1.12 17.15 -1.84
C ASP A 95 -1.14 16.89 -0.33
N LYS A 96 -2.27 16.39 0.20
CA LYS A 96 -2.37 15.97 1.60
C LYS A 96 -1.57 14.71 1.90
N PHE A 97 -1.45 13.81 0.93
CA PHE A 97 -0.65 12.59 1.10
C PHE A 97 0.84 12.91 1.12
N VAL A 98 1.28 13.90 0.32
CA VAL A 98 2.65 14.43 0.34
C VAL A 98 2.95 15.10 1.69
N GLU A 99 2.01 15.88 2.24
CA GLU A 99 2.12 16.46 3.59
C GLU A 99 2.36 15.37 4.66
N VAL A 100 1.58 14.29 4.63
CA VAL A 100 1.75 13.14 5.52
C VAL A 100 3.10 12.45 5.30
N ALA A 101 3.48 12.22 4.04
CA ALA A 101 4.72 11.54 3.67
C ALA A 101 5.97 12.32 4.11
N SER A 102 5.85 13.64 4.26
CA SER A 102 6.92 14.53 4.69
C SER A 102 7.07 14.60 6.21
N HIS A 103 6.16 13.97 6.96
CA HIS A 103 6.18 14.00 8.42
C HIS A 103 7.36 13.16 8.97
N PRO A 104 8.15 13.65 9.94
CA PRO A 104 9.36 12.94 10.43
C PRO A 104 9.07 11.62 11.15
N SER A 105 7.82 11.40 11.55
CA SER A 105 7.36 10.14 12.17
C SER A 105 6.60 9.22 11.21
N PHE A 106 6.66 9.51 9.91
CA PHE A 106 6.10 8.68 8.85
C PHE A 106 7.23 8.01 8.05
N THR A 107 7.03 6.76 7.64
CA THR A 107 7.95 6.05 6.74
C THR A 107 7.15 5.29 5.70
N PHE A 108 7.50 5.47 4.43
CA PHE A 108 6.92 4.71 3.32
C PHE A 108 7.81 3.53 2.95
N ILE A 109 7.22 2.35 2.81
CA ILE A 109 7.88 1.09 2.49
C ILE A 109 7.15 0.48 1.28
N GLY A 110 7.52 0.94 0.08
CA GLY A 110 6.99 0.44 -1.18
C GLY A 110 7.59 -0.90 -1.60
N ASN A 111 7.06 -1.45 -2.69
CA ASN A 111 7.51 -2.72 -3.30
C ASN A 111 7.55 -3.89 -2.28
N THR A 112 6.66 -3.87 -1.30
CA THR A 112 6.64 -4.80 -0.17
C THR A 112 5.25 -5.35 0.00
N THR A 113 5.00 -6.52 -0.59
CA THR A 113 3.73 -7.23 -0.44
C THR A 113 3.68 -7.92 0.92
N ILE A 114 2.64 -7.66 1.72
CA ILE A 114 2.39 -8.36 2.98
C ILE A 114 1.39 -9.48 2.74
N GLY A 115 1.73 -10.71 3.14
CA GLY A 115 0.85 -11.85 2.90
C GLY A 115 1.53 -13.19 3.13
N SER A 116 0.92 -14.25 2.59
CA SER A 116 1.41 -15.63 2.75
C SER A 116 2.05 -16.20 1.47
N ALA A 117 2.12 -15.43 0.38
CA ALA A 117 2.75 -15.89 -0.85
C ALA A 117 4.29 -15.96 -0.70
N PRO A 118 4.99 -16.83 -1.45
CA PRO A 118 6.43 -17.05 -1.27
C PRO A 118 7.32 -15.81 -1.37
N SER A 119 6.92 -14.81 -2.16
CA SER A 119 7.63 -13.53 -2.34
C SER A 119 7.13 -12.40 -1.41
N SER A 120 6.18 -12.69 -0.53
CA SER A 120 5.58 -11.71 0.38
C SER A 120 6.23 -11.75 1.75
N LEU A 121 6.29 -10.60 2.42
CA LEU A 121 6.69 -10.51 3.82
C LEU A 121 5.55 -11.05 4.71
N PRO A 122 5.80 -12.09 5.53
CA PRO A 122 4.76 -12.65 6.38
C PRO A 122 4.28 -11.68 7.45
N LEU A 123 2.97 -11.64 7.68
CA LEU A 123 2.36 -10.82 8.73
C LEU A 123 2.93 -11.13 10.12
N SER A 124 3.22 -12.40 10.39
CA SER A 124 3.84 -12.86 11.64
C SER A 124 5.21 -12.27 11.90
N SER A 125 5.93 -11.86 10.85
CA SER A 125 7.25 -11.26 10.96
C SER A 125 7.20 -9.78 11.31
N ILE A 126 6.10 -9.08 10.98
CA ILE A 126 5.95 -7.65 11.26
C ILE A 126 5.14 -7.39 12.54
N ALA A 127 4.12 -8.20 12.82
CA ALA A 127 3.17 -7.94 13.90
C ALA A 127 3.81 -7.72 15.29
N PRO A 128 4.87 -8.45 15.70
CA PRO A 128 5.52 -8.22 16.99
C PRO A 128 6.19 -6.84 17.16
N HIS A 129 6.43 -6.11 16.05
CA HIS A 129 7.13 -4.82 16.06
C HIS A 129 6.19 -3.61 16.15
N TYR A 130 4.87 -3.81 16.07
CA TYR A 130 3.87 -2.75 16.04
C TYR A 130 2.87 -2.91 17.19
N ASN A 131 2.37 -1.77 17.68
CA ASN A 131 1.27 -1.75 18.64
C ASN A 131 -0.08 -2.00 17.96
N ALA A 132 -0.21 -1.59 16.70
CA ALA A 132 -1.41 -1.79 15.89
C ALA A 132 -1.05 -2.03 14.42
N LEU A 133 -1.90 -2.80 13.74
CA LEU A 133 -1.85 -3.01 12.31
C LEU A 133 -3.18 -2.53 11.71
N LEU A 134 -3.11 -1.61 10.76
CA LEU A 134 -4.25 -1.09 10.03
C LEU A 134 -4.24 -1.67 8.61
N PHE A 135 -5.28 -2.43 8.26
CA PHE A 135 -5.46 -2.93 6.90
C PHE A 135 -6.25 -1.91 6.06
N SER A 136 -5.58 -1.37 5.03
CA SER A 136 -6.11 -0.38 4.11
C SER A 136 -5.78 -0.70 2.65
N TYR A 137 -5.67 -1.99 2.32
CA TYR A 137 -5.26 -2.50 1.01
C TYR A 137 -6.37 -2.48 -0.06
N GLY A 138 -7.58 -2.03 0.30
CA GLY A 138 -8.71 -1.90 -0.62
C GLY A 138 -9.25 -3.23 -1.15
N ALA A 139 -9.95 -3.17 -2.28
CA ALA A 139 -10.47 -4.34 -2.98
C ALA A 139 -9.70 -4.51 -4.30
N SER A 140 -8.87 -5.55 -4.38
CA SER A 140 -8.01 -5.80 -5.55
C SER A 140 -8.62 -6.71 -6.61
N GLN A 141 -9.65 -7.48 -6.25
CA GLN A 141 -10.28 -8.46 -7.14
C GLN A 141 -11.54 -7.92 -7.82
N ASP A 142 -11.80 -8.43 -9.02
CA ASP A 142 -12.99 -8.13 -9.79
C ASP A 142 -14.15 -9.07 -9.44
N ARG A 143 -15.38 -8.55 -9.56
CA ARG A 143 -16.58 -9.38 -9.51
C ARG A 143 -16.78 -10.04 -10.87
N LYS A 144 -16.66 -11.36 -10.93
CA LYS A 144 -16.98 -12.18 -12.11
C LYS A 144 -18.49 -12.16 -12.40
N LEU A 145 -18.84 -12.29 -13.67
CA LEU A 145 -20.24 -12.31 -14.12
C LEU A 145 -20.88 -13.68 -13.88
N GLY A 146 -20.09 -14.76 -13.92
CA GLY A 146 -20.57 -16.12 -13.71
C GLY A 146 -21.44 -16.61 -14.88
N ILE A 147 -21.11 -16.19 -16.09
CA ILE A 147 -21.87 -16.50 -17.32
C ILE A 147 -21.00 -17.21 -18.34
N ALA A 148 -21.63 -18.02 -19.19
CA ALA A 148 -20.93 -18.68 -20.29
C ALA A 148 -20.28 -17.64 -21.22
N GLY A 149 -18.99 -17.84 -21.51
CA GLY A 149 -18.21 -16.96 -22.38
C GLY A 149 -17.54 -15.77 -21.69
N GLU A 150 -17.58 -15.67 -20.35
CA GLU A 150 -16.94 -14.55 -19.63
C GLU A 150 -15.40 -14.51 -19.71
N ASP A 151 -14.78 -15.60 -20.15
CA ASP A 151 -13.33 -15.72 -20.37
C ASP A 151 -12.94 -15.69 -21.86
N LEU A 152 -13.88 -15.36 -22.77
CA LEU A 152 -13.57 -15.19 -24.19
C LEU A 152 -12.66 -13.98 -24.44
N SER A 153 -11.86 -14.05 -25.51
CA SER A 153 -11.06 -12.91 -25.95
C SER A 153 -11.94 -11.69 -26.23
N GLY A 154 -11.51 -10.52 -25.75
CA GLY A 154 -12.28 -9.27 -25.82
C GLY A 154 -13.18 -9.02 -24.59
N VAL A 155 -13.40 -10.00 -23.72
CA VAL A 155 -14.08 -9.79 -22.43
C VAL A 155 -13.04 -9.41 -21.39
N VAL A 156 -13.11 -8.16 -20.92
CA VAL A 156 -12.18 -7.61 -19.91
C VAL A 156 -12.96 -6.96 -18.79
N SER A 157 -12.44 -7.02 -17.56
CA SER A 157 -13.04 -6.28 -16.45
C SER A 157 -12.81 -4.78 -16.63
N ALA A 158 -13.78 -3.97 -16.20
CA ALA A 158 -13.64 -2.52 -16.24
C ALA A 158 -12.43 -2.06 -15.41
N ARG A 159 -12.16 -2.71 -14.27
CA ARG A 159 -10.96 -2.44 -13.46
C ARG A 159 -9.67 -2.71 -14.22
N ALA A 160 -9.57 -3.84 -14.94
CA ALA A 160 -8.39 -4.16 -15.73
C ALA A 160 -8.19 -3.12 -16.84
N PHE A 161 -9.25 -2.74 -17.53
CA PHE A 161 -9.21 -1.70 -18.56
C PHE A 161 -8.78 -0.34 -17.99
N VAL A 162 -9.32 0.04 -16.82
CA VAL A 162 -8.94 1.26 -16.09
C VAL A 162 -7.49 1.24 -15.65
N GLY A 163 -7.06 0.14 -15.05
CA GLY A 163 -5.68 -0.03 -14.62
C GLY A 163 -4.71 -0.02 -15.80
N TRP A 164 -5.09 -0.58 -16.95
CA TRP A 164 -4.30 -0.52 -18.18
C TRP A 164 -4.07 0.93 -18.63
N TYR A 165 -5.12 1.74 -18.81
CA TYR A 165 -4.91 3.12 -19.29
C TYR A 165 -4.24 4.02 -18.25
N ASN A 166 -4.38 3.71 -16.95
CA ASN A 166 -3.73 4.43 -15.84
C ASN A 166 -2.33 3.91 -15.48
N GLY A 167 -1.82 2.89 -16.19
CA GLY A 167 -0.46 2.39 -15.99
C GLY A 167 -0.23 1.55 -14.73
N LEU A 168 -1.26 0.81 -14.28
CA LEU A 168 -1.11 -0.23 -13.26
C LEU A 168 -0.25 -1.37 -13.83
N PRO A 169 0.90 -1.72 -13.21
CA PRO A 169 1.86 -2.67 -13.79
C PRO A 169 1.27 -4.05 -14.12
N GLU A 170 0.31 -4.52 -13.32
CA GLU A 170 -0.40 -5.79 -13.53
C GLU A 170 -1.10 -5.87 -14.91
N TYR A 171 -1.59 -4.74 -15.42
CA TYR A 171 -2.35 -4.68 -16.68
C TYR A 171 -1.60 -3.98 -17.82
N ALA A 172 -0.28 -3.78 -17.68
CA ALA A 172 0.54 -3.13 -18.71
C ALA A 172 0.44 -3.84 -20.08
N ASN A 173 0.25 -5.16 -20.07
CA ASN A 173 0.17 -6.00 -21.28
C ASN A 173 -1.26 -6.42 -21.64
N LEU A 174 -2.30 -5.73 -21.14
CA LEU A 174 -3.70 -6.11 -21.37
C LEU A 174 -4.09 -6.14 -22.86
N ASN A 175 -3.55 -5.22 -23.66
CA ASN A 175 -3.74 -5.12 -25.13
C ASN A 175 -5.21 -5.32 -25.58
N PRO A 176 -6.16 -4.46 -25.14
CA PRO A 176 -7.56 -4.61 -25.51
C PRO A 176 -7.75 -4.48 -27.03
N ALA A 177 -8.52 -5.40 -27.62
CA ALA A 177 -8.81 -5.44 -29.06
C ALA A 177 -9.81 -4.34 -29.47
N LEU A 178 -9.34 -3.09 -29.55
CA LEU A 178 -10.17 -1.92 -29.87
C LEU A 178 -10.33 -1.66 -31.38
N ASP A 179 -9.59 -2.39 -32.22
CA ASP A 179 -9.59 -2.29 -33.68
C ASP A 179 -10.44 -3.38 -34.35
N SER A 180 -10.95 -4.36 -33.59
CA SER A 180 -11.72 -5.49 -34.11
C SER A 180 -13.21 -5.22 -34.33
N GLY A 181 -13.75 -4.12 -33.79
CA GLY A 181 -15.17 -3.79 -33.87
C GLY A 181 -15.47 -2.30 -33.68
N ASP A 182 -16.69 -1.89 -34.01
CA ASP A 182 -17.15 -0.50 -33.89
C ASP A 182 -18.04 -0.26 -32.66
N GLU A 183 -18.40 -1.31 -31.92
CA GLU A 183 -19.24 -1.26 -30.73
C GLU A 183 -18.57 -1.95 -29.54
N ALA A 184 -18.56 -1.28 -28.38
CA ALA A 184 -18.16 -1.85 -27.09
C ALA A 184 -19.36 -1.90 -26.14
N VAL A 185 -19.48 -2.98 -25.37
CA VAL A 185 -20.53 -3.15 -24.37
C VAL A 185 -19.90 -3.11 -22.98
N VAL A 186 -20.43 -2.24 -22.11
CA VAL A 186 -19.98 -2.11 -20.72
C VAL A 186 -21.13 -2.55 -19.82
N ILE A 187 -20.88 -3.56 -18.98
CA ILE A 187 -21.87 -4.11 -18.05
C ILE A 187 -21.76 -3.41 -16.70
N GLY A 188 -22.85 -2.80 -16.26
CA GLY A 188 -22.98 -2.03 -15.02
C GLY A 188 -23.20 -0.54 -15.26
N GLN A 189 -23.97 0.09 -14.36
CA GLN A 189 -24.39 1.50 -14.46
C GLN A 189 -23.75 2.38 -13.38
N GLY A 190 -22.51 2.08 -13.00
CA GLY A 190 -21.75 2.87 -12.03
C GLY A 190 -20.81 3.88 -12.68
N ASN A 191 -20.17 4.74 -11.89
CA ASN A 191 -19.23 5.75 -12.39
C ASN A 191 -18.08 5.16 -13.22
N VAL A 192 -17.56 3.99 -12.83
CA VAL A 192 -16.49 3.30 -13.57
C VAL A 192 -16.95 2.92 -14.99
N ALA A 193 -18.22 2.56 -15.17
CA ALA A 193 -18.75 2.26 -16.51
C ALA A 193 -18.76 3.51 -17.39
N LEU A 194 -19.09 4.67 -16.80
CA LEU A 194 -19.04 5.96 -17.48
C LEU A 194 -17.60 6.39 -17.78
N ASP A 195 -16.65 6.11 -16.89
CA ASP A 195 -15.22 6.36 -17.13
C ASP A 195 -14.72 5.58 -18.34
N VAL A 196 -15.03 4.28 -18.41
CA VAL A 196 -14.70 3.42 -19.56
C VAL A 196 -15.35 3.95 -20.84
N ALA A 197 -16.65 4.24 -20.81
CA ALA A 197 -17.37 4.76 -21.97
C ALA A 197 -16.79 6.10 -22.45
N ARG A 198 -16.44 6.99 -21.52
CA ARG A 198 -15.87 8.30 -21.82
C ARG A 198 -14.47 8.18 -22.41
N VAL A 199 -13.61 7.32 -21.87
CA VAL A 199 -12.27 7.06 -22.45
C VAL A 199 -12.38 6.49 -23.86
N LEU A 200 -13.30 5.54 -24.11
CA LEU A 200 -13.49 4.94 -25.43
C LEU A 200 -14.00 5.92 -26.48
N LEU A 201 -14.77 6.94 -26.09
CA LEU A 201 -15.43 7.88 -27.00
C LEU A 201 -14.77 9.26 -27.05
N SER A 202 -13.82 9.56 -26.16
CA SER A 202 -13.19 10.89 -26.10
C SER A 202 -12.27 11.13 -27.30
N PRO A 203 -12.25 12.36 -27.85
CA PRO A 203 -11.26 12.74 -28.85
C PRO A 203 -9.84 12.56 -28.29
N LEU A 204 -8.97 11.90 -29.08
CA LEU A 204 -7.60 11.61 -28.68
C LEU A 204 -6.82 12.86 -28.28
N ASP A 205 -7.04 13.98 -28.96
CA ASP A 205 -6.34 15.24 -28.66
C ASP A 205 -6.59 15.70 -27.22
N ARG A 206 -7.77 15.43 -26.65
CA ARG A 206 -8.03 15.72 -25.23
C ARG A 206 -7.24 14.79 -24.31
N LEU A 207 -7.24 13.50 -24.62
CA LEU A 207 -6.55 12.48 -23.81
C LEU A 207 -5.03 12.65 -23.83
N ARG A 208 -4.45 13.15 -24.94
CA ARG A 208 -3.01 13.45 -25.06
C ARG A 208 -2.50 14.50 -24.06
N HIS A 209 -3.39 15.31 -23.49
CA HIS A 209 -3.06 16.31 -22.48
C HIS A 209 -3.28 15.83 -21.04
N THR A 210 -3.52 14.53 -20.84
CA THR A 210 -3.74 13.90 -19.53
C THR A 210 -2.55 13.03 -19.11
N ASP A 211 -2.62 12.40 -17.93
CA ASP A 211 -1.61 11.46 -17.44
C ASP A 211 -1.82 10.00 -17.91
N MET A 212 -2.65 9.79 -18.94
CA MET A 212 -2.83 8.48 -19.58
C MET A 212 -1.52 7.93 -20.14
N THR A 213 -1.33 6.61 -20.09
CA THR A 213 -0.12 5.99 -20.64
C THR A 213 -0.02 6.15 -22.15
N GLU A 214 1.21 6.33 -22.66
CA GLU A 214 1.47 6.45 -24.10
C GLU A 214 1.03 5.19 -24.87
N ALA A 215 1.23 4.01 -24.29
CA ALA A 215 0.77 2.74 -24.86
C ALA A 215 -0.77 2.69 -25.01
N ALA A 216 -1.51 3.21 -24.03
CA ALA A 216 -2.96 3.30 -24.12
C ALA A 216 -3.39 4.33 -25.18
N LEU A 217 -2.73 5.49 -25.24
CA LEU A 217 -2.98 6.48 -26.30
C LEU A 217 -2.70 5.92 -27.71
N GLU A 218 -1.63 5.14 -27.88
CA GLU A 218 -1.33 4.49 -29.15
C GLU A 218 -2.42 3.48 -29.53
N THR A 219 -2.87 2.67 -28.58
CA THR A 219 -3.93 1.68 -28.81
C THR A 219 -5.26 2.36 -29.14
N LEU A 220 -5.62 3.41 -28.39
CA LEU A 220 -6.82 4.21 -28.64
C LEU A 220 -6.74 4.93 -30.00
N SER A 221 -5.54 5.29 -30.49
CA SER A 221 -5.37 5.91 -31.80
C SER A 221 -5.78 5.01 -32.98
N LYS A 222 -5.71 3.69 -32.77
CA LYS A 222 -6.09 2.66 -33.72
C LYS A 222 -7.53 2.16 -33.51
N SER A 223 -8.20 2.64 -32.46
CA SER A 223 -9.56 2.22 -32.09
C SER A 223 -10.58 2.50 -33.19
N ARG A 224 -11.38 1.48 -33.51
CA ARG A 224 -12.53 1.58 -34.41
C ARG A 224 -13.85 1.78 -33.67
N VAL A 225 -13.83 1.77 -32.33
CA VAL A 225 -15.03 1.96 -31.52
C VAL A 225 -15.67 3.32 -31.81
N ARG A 226 -16.96 3.30 -32.13
CA ARG A 226 -17.82 4.47 -32.39
C ARG A 226 -19.06 4.48 -31.50
N ARG A 227 -19.43 3.32 -30.95
CA ARG A 227 -20.61 3.15 -30.10
C ARG A 227 -20.20 2.45 -28.82
N VAL A 228 -20.67 2.97 -27.69
CA VAL A 228 -20.57 2.28 -26.39
C VAL A 228 -21.96 2.10 -25.84
N ARG A 229 -22.32 0.85 -25.54
CA ARG A 229 -23.59 0.50 -24.91
C ARG A 229 -23.33 0.16 -23.44
N VAL A 230 -23.85 0.99 -22.55
CA VAL A 230 -23.85 0.72 -21.10
C VAL A 230 -25.13 -0.04 -20.76
N VAL A 231 -25.00 -1.23 -20.17
CA VAL A 231 -26.11 -2.13 -19.81
C VAL A 231 -26.18 -2.30 -18.31
#